data_AF-A0A1U9ZXA4-F1
#
_entry.id   AF-A0A1U9ZXA4-F1
#
_cell.length_a   1.000
_cell.length_b   1.000
_cell.length_c   1.000
_cell.angle_alpha   90.00
_cell.angle_beta   90.00
_cell.angle_gamma   90.00
#
_symmetry.space_group_name_H-M   'P 1'
#
loop_
_entity.id
_entity.type
_entity.pdbx_description
1 polymer ?
#
loop_
_entity_poly.entity_id
_entity_poly.type
_entity_poly.pdbx_seq_one_letter_code
_entity_poly.pdbx_strand_id
1 'polypeptide(L)'
;MTGSWRGLVFANPKLEAPAIDRPGYVFCMLKLLHDALRRRDVYAVCSDKWADPRVQLIEPLLWVRERDTVLTALGLPADPAEHLADLADLPDGAFRQVGEGLAGNDAARISGGKLSPARLEAAPHPEGFAAIHDAVAGMLPRIDYPELILEVNARTGFLDAMPHISGSQAHRDDLDLSLAALLVAQSCNIGLTPVAKPGIAALAALITKRGLAARDQPW
;
A
#
# COMPACT_ATOMS: atom_id res chain seq x y z
N MET A 1 8.27 21.68 -4.97
CA MET A 1 7.18 21.70 -3.96
C MET A 1 5.94 22.35 -4.56
N THR A 2 5.13 21.59 -5.27
CA THR A 2 3.94 22.07 -5.96
C THR A 2 2.71 21.47 -5.27
N GLY A 3 2.17 22.17 -4.25
CA GLY A 3 0.93 21.76 -3.57
C GLY A 3 0.68 22.33 -2.15
N SER A 4 -0.48 22.98 -1.99
CA SER A 4 -1.33 23.22 -0.78
C SER A 4 -0.78 23.76 0.55
N TRP A 5 0.53 23.89 0.80
CA TRP A 5 1.00 24.37 2.12
C TRP A 5 0.83 25.88 2.30
N ARG A 6 0.96 26.64 1.20
CA ARG A 6 0.95 28.11 1.22
C ARG A 6 -0.38 28.67 1.71
N GLY A 7 -1.50 28.02 1.40
CA GLY A 7 -2.83 28.38 1.91
C GLY A 7 -2.96 28.14 3.43
N LEU A 8 -2.41 27.05 3.96
CA LEU A 8 -2.46 26.74 5.39
C LEU A 8 -1.61 27.71 6.24
N VAL A 9 -0.53 28.25 5.67
CA VAL A 9 0.41 29.11 6.40
C VAL A 9 0.02 30.59 6.31
N PHE A 10 -0.51 31.03 5.16
CA PHE A 10 -0.74 32.47 4.88
C PHE A 10 -2.21 32.86 4.75
N ALA A 11 -3.15 31.91 4.64
CA ALA A 11 -4.57 32.21 4.44
C ALA A 11 -5.42 31.92 5.69
N ASN A 12 -4.85 32.02 6.90
CA ASN A 12 -5.63 31.91 8.13
C ASN A 12 -6.46 33.19 8.33
N PRO A 13 -7.80 33.13 8.23
CA PRO A 13 -8.68 34.30 8.29
C PRO A 13 -8.78 34.92 9.70
N LYS A 14 -8.21 34.27 10.72
CA LYS A 14 -8.20 34.75 12.12
C LYS A 14 -6.97 35.60 12.46
N LEU A 15 -6.04 35.78 11.53
CA LEU A 15 -4.80 36.51 11.72
C LEU A 15 -4.80 37.79 10.88
N GLU A 16 -4.55 38.94 11.49
CA GLU A 16 -4.40 40.22 10.78
C GLU A 16 -3.06 40.28 10.04
N ALA A 17 -3.04 40.79 8.80
CA ALA A 17 -1.87 40.76 7.94
C ALA A 17 -0.76 41.74 8.39
N PRO A 18 0.54 41.40 8.22
CA PRO A 18 1.10 40.19 7.64
C PRO A 18 1.52 39.18 8.73
N ALA A 19 0.58 38.39 9.25
CA ALA A 19 0.87 37.37 10.25
C ALA A 19 0.94 35.96 9.62
N ILE A 20 1.96 35.21 10.01
CA ILE A 20 2.16 33.79 9.67
C ILE A 20 1.38 32.94 10.68
N ASP A 21 0.59 31.98 10.20
CA ASP A 21 0.02 30.96 11.08
C ASP A 21 1.13 30.03 11.59
N ARG A 22 1.60 30.30 12.82
CA ARG A 22 2.69 29.54 13.46
C ARG A 22 2.36 28.04 13.56
N PRO A 23 1.18 27.61 14.06
CA PRO A 23 0.77 26.21 13.97
C PRO A 23 0.84 25.61 12.56
N GLY A 24 0.30 26.30 11.56
CA GLY A 24 0.33 25.85 10.16
C GLY A 24 1.76 25.71 9.62
N TYR A 25 2.61 26.70 9.91
CA TYR A 25 4.02 26.69 9.55
C TYR A 25 4.79 25.55 10.22
N VAL A 26 4.61 25.33 11.52
CA VAL A 26 5.26 24.25 12.27
C VAL A 26 4.86 22.89 11.71
N PHE A 27 3.58 22.67 11.42
CA PHE A 27 3.12 21.42 10.83
C PHE A 27 3.73 21.18 9.44
N CYS A 28 3.82 22.22 8.60
CA CYS A 28 4.49 22.12 7.32
C CYS A 28 5.97 21.75 7.49
N MET A 29 6.68 22.41 8.40
CA MET A 29 8.08 22.09 8.71
C MET A 29 8.26 20.65 9.20
N LEU A 30 7.39 20.17 10.10
CA LEU A 30 7.41 18.80 10.59
C LEU A 30 7.15 17.78 9.48
N LYS A 31 6.19 18.06 8.59
CA LYS A 31 5.94 17.22 7.41
C LYS A 31 7.18 17.12 6.52
N LEU A 32 7.82 18.26 6.24
CA LEU A 32 9.02 18.27 5.39
C LEU A 32 10.21 17.57 6.03
N LEU A 33 10.41 17.77 7.33
CA LEU A 33 11.42 17.05 8.08
C LEU A 33 11.15 15.55 8.04
N HIS A 34 9.89 15.13 8.25
CA HIS A 34 9.50 13.73 8.19
C HIS A 34 9.70 13.13 6.79
N ASP A 35 9.32 13.85 5.73
CA ASP A 35 9.51 13.41 4.34
C ASP A 35 11.00 13.34 3.96
N ALA A 36 11.84 14.23 4.50
CA ALA A 36 13.29 14.20 4.32
C ALA A 36 13.93 13.03 5.10
N LEU A 37 13.49 12.76 6.33
CA LEU A 37 13.90 11.59 7.11
C LEU A 37 13.53 10.28 6.41
N ARG A 38 12.30 10.20 5.86
CA ARG A 38 11.85 9.03 5.07
C ARG A 38 12.68 8.78 3.83
N ARG A 39 13.03 9.85 3.09
CA ARG A 39 13.89 9.78 1.90
C ARG A 39 15.37 9.61 2.23
N ARG A 40 15.74 9.63 3.52
CA ARG A 40 17.14 9.60 4.00
C ARG A 40 17.99 10.79 3.53
N ASP A 41 17.36 11.91 3.18
CA ASP A 41 18.03 13.17 2.83
C ASP A 41 18.67 13.83 4.07
N VAL A 42 18.02 13.64 5.23
CA VAL A 42 18.50 14.05 6.55
C VAL A 42 18.45 12.86 7.49
N TYR A 43 19.31 12.88 8.51
CA TYR A 43 19.35 11.85 9.54
C TYR A 43 19.36 12.49 10.94
N ALA A 44 18.93 11.72 11.92
CA ALA A 44 18.93 12.12 13.32
C ALA A 44 20.07 11.41 14.06
N VAL A 45 20.95 12.21 14.67
CA VAL A 45 22.02 11.70 15.53
C VAL A 45 21.40 10.98 16.74
N CYS A 46 21.95 9.83 17.12
CA CYS A 46 21.45 8.96 18.19
C CYS A 46 20.05 8.35 17.95
N SER A 47 19.56 8.32 16.71
CA SER A 47 18.35 7.56 16.36
C SER A 47 18.71 6.22 15.74
N ASP A 48 18.15 5.12 16.23
CA ASP A 48 18.32 3.81 15.58
C ASP A 48 17.57 3.74 14.25
N LYS A 49 16.36 4.32 14.21
CA LYS A 49 15.47 4.28 13.04
C LYS A 49 15.92 5.23 11.93
N TRP A 50 16.29 6.45 12.30
CA TRP A 50 16.63 7.53 11.38
C TRP A 50 18.12 7.89 11.41
N ALA A 51 18.98 6.92 11.76
CA ALA A 51 20.43 7.07 11.79
C ALA A 51 21.01 7.43 10.41
N ASP A 52 22.25 7.90 10.42
CA ASP A 52 23.03 8.12 9.19
C ASP A 52 23.18 6.78 8.44
N PRO A 53 22.59 6.64 7.23
CA PRO A 53 22.68 5.40 6.46
C PRO A 53 24.12 5.08 6.04
N ARG A 54 25.01 6.08 6.01
CA ARG A 54 26.41 5.91 5.58
C ARG A 54 27.24 5.07 6.54
N VAL A 55 26.80 4.95 7.80
CA VAL A 55 27.47 4.12 8.81
C VAL A 55 27.40 2.63 8.46
N GLN A 56 26.44 2.22 7.62
CA GLN A 56 26.31 0.84 7.15
C GLN A 56 27.07 0.55 5.84
N LEU A 57 27.78 1.53 5.29
CA LEU A 57 28.55 1.33 4.08
C LEU A 57 29.79 0.47 4.35
N ILE A 58 30.21 -0.26 3.32
CA ILE A 58 31.46 -1.00 3.33
C ILE A 58 32.61 0.01 3.53
N GLU A 59 33.51 -0.30 4.46
CA GLU A 59 34.67 0.54 4.75
C GLU A 59 35.51 0.76 3.47
N PRO A 60 36.00 1.99 3.18
CA PRO A 60 36.61 2.31 1.89
C PRO A 60 37.78 1.41 1.49
N LEU A 61 38.67 1.03 2.42
CA LEU A 61 39.80 0.16 2.10
C LEU A 61 39.34 -1.27 1.83
N LEU A 62 38.38 -1.77 2.62
CA LEU A 62 37.76 -3.07 2.39
C LEU A 62 37.04 -3.13 1.03
N TRP A 63 36.34 -2.06 0.66
CA TRP A 63 35.67 -1.96 -0.64
C TRP A 63 36.69 -2.07 -1.78
N VAL A 64 37.79 -1.33 -1.75
CA VAL A 64 38.83 -1.40 -2.79
C VAL A 64 39.40 -2.82 -2.92
N ARG A 65 39.56 -3.54 -1.79
CA ARG A 65 40.09 -4.91 -1.78
C ARG A 65 39.09 -5.94 -2.32
N GLU A 66 37.82 -5.83 -1.95
CA GLU A 66 36.80 -6.88 -2.18
C GLU A 66 35.82 -6.55 -3.32
N ARG A 67 35.93 -5.37 -3.93
CA ARG A 67 34.98 -4.85 -4.93
C ARG A 67 34.66 -5.89 -6.01
N ASP A 68 35.68 -6.47 -6.64
CA ASP A 68 35.46 -7.38 -7.78
C ASP A 68 34.73 -8.66 -7.34
N THR A 69 35.06 -9.19 -6.16
CA THR A 69 34.40 -10.36 -5.57
C THR A 69 32.94 -10.05 -5.22
N VAL A 70 32.69 -8.91 -4.57
CA VAL A 70 31.34 -8.49 -4.17
C VAL A 70 30.47 -8.21 -5.39
N LEU A 71 30.97 -7.47 -6.38
CA LEU A 71 30.23 -7.17 -7.60
C LEU A 71 29.91 -8.43 -8.40
N THR A 72 30.86 -9.36 -8.52
CA THR A 72 30.63 -10.66 -9.17
C THR A 72 29.58 -11.48 -8.44
N ALA A 73 29.65 -11.54 -7.10
CA ALA A 73 28.69 -12.28 -6.29
C ALA A 73 27.27 -11.70 -6.36
N LEU A 74 27.15 -10.37 -6.49
CA LEU A 74 25.89 -9.66 -6.62
C LEU A 74 25.39 -9.54 -8.07
N GLY A 75 26.20 -9.92 -9.05
CA GLY A 75 25.89 -9.75 -10.48
C GLY A 75 25.75 -8.28 -10.89
N LEU A 76 26.52 -7.38 -10.27
CA LEU A 76 26.46 -5.94 -10.52
C LEU A 76 27.62 -5.49 -11.43
N PRO A 77 27.42 -4.50 -12.31
CA PRO A 77 28.49 -3.97 -13.14
C PRO A 77 29.48 -3.16 -12.31
N ALA A 78 30.71 -3.03 -12.81
CA ALA A 78 31.75 -2.27 -12.16
C ALA A 78 31.48 -0.77 -12.17
N ASP A 79 30.87 -0.25 -13.24
CA ASP A 79 30.49 1.16 -13.34
C ASP A 79 29.11 1.40 -12.71
N PRO A 80 29.01 2.23 -11.65
CA PRO A 80 27.71 2.59 -11.09
C PRO A 80 26.79 3.29 -12.09
N ALA A 81 27.35 4.03 -13.07
CA ALA A 81 26.55 4.72 -14.07
C ALA A 81 25.82 3.74 -15.00
N GLU A 82 26.45 2.62 -15.34
CA GLU A 82 25.84 1.53 -16.10
C GLU A 82 24.66 0.92 -15.35
N HIS A 83 24.86 0.57 -14.07
CA HIS A 83 23.78 0.01 -13.25
C HIS A 83 22.57 0.96 -13.12
N LEU A 84 22.84 2.26 -12.91
CA LEU A 84 21.79 3.25 -12.78
C LEU A 84 21.05 3.50 -14.10
N ALA A 85 21.76 3.44 -15.23
CA ALA A 85 21.15 3.53 -16.55
C ALA A 85 20.21 2.35 -16.80
N ASP A 86 20.64 1.12 -16.53
CA ASP A 86 19.80 -0.08 -16.68
C ASP A 86 18.51 0.00 -15.84
N LEU A 87 18.63 0.46 -14.59
CA LEU A 87 17.48 0.65 -13.70
C LEU A 87 16.54 1.77 -14.17
N ALA A 88 17.06 2.78 -14.87
CA ALA A 88 16.28 3.89 -15.38
C ALA A 88 15.62 3.55 -16.73
N ASP A 89 16.28 2.79 -17.58
CA ASP A 89 15.83 2.43 -18.93
C ASP A 89 14.58 1.55 -18.90
N LEU A 90 14.50 0.61 -17.94
CA LEU A 90 13.33 -0.26 -17.80
C LEU A 90 12.02 0.54 -17.56
N PRO A 91 11.89 1.38 -16.52
CA PRO A 91 10.68 2.17 -16.31
C PRO A 91 10.48 3.21 -17.40
N ASP A 92 11.55 3.86 -17.89
CA ASP A 92 11.45 4.84 -18.97
C ASP A 92 10.89 4.23 -20.26
N GLY A 93 11.39 3.06 -20.67
CA GLY A 93 10.86 2.28 -21.78
C GLY A 93 9.40 1.87 -21.57
N ALA A 94 9.05 1.37 -20.38
CA ALA A 94 7.68 1.00 -20.04
C ALA A 94 6.72 2.20 -20.12
N PHE A 95 7.12 3.37 -19.59
CA PHE A 95 6.30 4.57 -19.65
C PHE A 95 6.13 5.10 -21.06
N ARG A 96 7.18 5.07 -21.90
CA ARG A 96 7.06 5.42 -23.32
C ARG A 96 6.10 4.49 -24.05
N GLN A 97 6.26 3.18 -23.87
CA GLN A 97 5.38 2.18 -24.48
C GLN A 97 3.91 2.40 -24.08
N VAL A 98 3.64 2.68 -22.81
CA VAL A 98 2.29 3.01 -22.33
C VAL A 98 1.80 4.31 -22.97
N GLY A 99 2.62 5.36 -23.00
CA GLY A 99 2.26 6.65 -23.59
C GLY A 99 1.93 6.56 -25.09
N GLU A 100 2.74 5.83 -25.85
CA GLU A 100 2.52 5.57 -27.28
C GLU A 100 1.26 4.74 -27.53
N GLY A 101 1.05 3.68 -26.72
CA GLY A 101 -0.11 2.80 -26.86
C GLY A 101 -1.43 3.43 -26.40
N LEU A 102 -1.39 4.42 -25.51
CA LEU A 102 -2.59 4.97 -24.88
C LEU A 102 -3.52 5.69 -25.87
N ALA A 103 -2.97 6.34 -26.89
CA ALA A 103 -3.77 7.07 -27.89
C ALA A 103 -4.71 6.15 -28.69
N GLY A 104 -4.32 4.89 -28.88
CA GLY A 104 -5.10 3.86 -29.57
C GLY A 104 -5.71 2.81 -28.65
N ASN A 105 -5.70 3.03 -27.33
CA ASN A 105 -6.19 2.05 -26.37
C ASN A 105 -7.67 2.28 -26.04
N ASP A 106 -8.54 1.35 -26.46
CA ASP A 106 -9.97 1.40 -26.14
C ASP A 106 -10.28 1.01 -24.69
N ALA A 107 -9.36 0.33 -24.01
CA ALA A 107 -9.53 -0.16 -22.64
C ALA A 107 -9.15 0.85 -21.56
N ALA A 108 -8.41 1.93 -21.88
CA ALA A 108 -8.01 2.93 -20.89
C ALA A 108 -7.76 4.30 -21.52
N ARG A 109 -8.25 5.37 -20.87
CA ARG A 109 -8.05 6.76 -21.31
C ARG A 109 -7.56 7.62 -20.16
N ILE A 110 -6.65 8.55 -20.43
CA ILE A 110 -6.25 9.59 -19.46
C ILE A 110 -6.90 10.91 -19.85
N SER A 111 -7.64 11.52 -18.92
CA SER A 111 -8.21 12.86 -19.08
C SER A 111 -8.06 13.66 -17.79
N GLY A 112 -7.60 14.91 -17.88
CA GLY A 112 -7.39 15.78 -16.71
C GLY A 112 -6.46 15.19 -15.64
N GLY A 113 -5.47 14.39 -16.03
CA GLY A 113 -4.55 13.71 -15.10
C GLY A 113 -5.16 12.49 -14.38
N LYS A 114 -6.32 11.99 -14.81
CA LYS A 114 -6.96 10.80 -14.24
C LYS A 114 -7.03 9.67 -15.27
N LEU A 115 -6.67 8.46 -14.85
CA LEU A 115 -6.83 7.23 -15.61
C LEU A 115 -8.28 6.74 -15.47
N SER A 116 -8.96 6.56 -16.60
CA SER A 116 -10.31 6.01 -16.70
C SER A 116 -10.24 4.70 -17.50
N PRO A 117 -10.29 3.52 -16.85
CA PRO A 117 -10.43 2.27 -17.56
C PRO A 117 -11.82 2.19 -18.20
N ALA A 118 -11.91 1.59 -19.37
CA ALA A 118 -13.18 1.22 -19.97
C ALA A 118 -13.87 0.16 -19.12
N ARG A 119 -15.20 0.15 -19.13
CA ARG A 119 -15.98 -0.92 -18.50
C ARG A 119 -15.68 -2.22 -19.24
N LEU A 120 -15.18 -3.21 -18.52
CA LEU A 120 -15.07 -4.56 -19.03
C LEU A 120 -16.48 -5.14 -19.11
N GLU A 121 -17.00 -5.28 -20.32
CA GLU A 121 -18.26 -6.00 -20.53
C GLU A 121 -18.00 -7.50 -20.33
N ALA A 122 -18.93 -8.16 -19.63
CA ALA A 122 -18.84 -9.60 -19.45
C ALA A 122 -18.96 -10.30 -20.81
N ALA A 123 -18.14 -11.31 -21.03
CA ALA A 123 -18.30 -12.16 -22.20
C ALA A 123 -19.71 -12.79 -22.20
N PRO A 124 -20.31 -13.01 -23.38
CA PRO A 124 -21.60 -13.68 -23.45
C PRO A 124 -21.48 -15.08 -22.85
N HIS A 125 -22.45 -15.44 -22.01
CA HIS A 125 -22.50 -16.77 -21.43
C HIS A 125 -22.78 -17.82 -22.51
N PRO A 126 -22.21 -19.04 -22.39
CA PRO A 126 -22.50 -20.13 -23.31
C PRO A 126 -23.97 -20.54 -23.25
N GLU A 127 -24.46 -21.18 -24.32
CA GLU A 127 -25.83 -21.69 -24.38
C GLU A 127 -26.10 -22.64 -23.20
N GLY A 128 -27.25 -22.47 -22.54
CA GLY A 128 -27.64 -23.28 -21.38
C GLY A 128 -27.03 -22.86 -20.03
N PHE A 129 -26.11 -21.89 -19.99
CA PHE A 129 -25.49 -21.42 -18.74
C PHE A 129 -26.54 -21.00 -17.69
N ALA A 130 -27.50 -20.15 -18.07
CA ALA A 130 -28.48 -19.61 -17.14
C ALA A 130 -29.30 -20.73 -16.45
N ALA A 131 -29.74 -21.73 -17.21
CA ALA A 131 -30.53 -22.84 -16.66
C ALA A 131 -29.74 -23.67 -15.64
N ILE A 132 -28.46 -23.97 -15.93
CA ILE A 132 -27.60 -24.71 -15.00
C ILE A 132 -27.25 -23.86 -13.79
N HIS A 133 -26.88 -22.60 -14.00
CA HIS A 133 -26.58 -21.64 -12.95
C HIS A 133 -27.74 -21.52 -11.96
N ASP A 134 -28.97 -21.34 -12.46
CA ASP A 134 -30.15 -21.15 -11.62
C ASP A 134 -30.54 -22.45 -10.89
N ALA A 135 -30.38 -23.61 -11.53
CA ALA A 135 -30.57 -24.90 -10.87
C ALA A 135 -29.57 -25.11 -9.71
N VAL A 136 -28.28 -24.82 -9.93
CA VAL A 136 -27.25 -24.89 -8.89
C VAL A 136 -27.50 -23.87 -7.79
N ALA A 137 -27.83 -22.64 -8.15
CA ALA A 137 -28.14 -21.57 -7.19
C ALA A 137 -29.35 -21.93 -6.32
N GLY A 138 -30.35 -22.64 -6.87
CA GLY A 138 -31.49 -23.15 -6.12
C GLY A 138 -31.17 -24.29 -5.16
N MET A 139 -30.06 -25.01 -5.36
CA MET A 139 -29.59 -26.08 -4.46
C MET A 139 -28.72 -25.54 -3.32
N LEU A 140 -28.10 -24.37 -3.48
CA LEU A 140 -27.20 -23.81 -2.49
C LEU A 140 -27.97 -23.21 -1.29
N PRO A 141 -27.52 -23.45 -0.05
CA PRO A 141 -28.14 -22.84 1.12
C PRO A 141 -27.96 -21.32 1.09
N ARG A 142 -28.99 -20.58 1.51
CA ARG A 142 -28.89 -19.13 1.70
C ARG A 142 -28.23 -18.86 3.04
N ILE A 143 -26.94 -18.56 3.01
CA ILE A 143 -26.12 -18.19 4.17
C ILE A 143 -25.45 -16.85 3.88
N ASP A 144 -25.30 -16.00 4.91
CA ASP A 144 -24.55 -14.77 4.73
C ASP A 144 -23.06 -15.08 4.55
N TYR A 145 -22.36 -14.31 3.72
CA TYR A 145 -20.97 -14.58 3.39
C TYR A 145 -20.01 -14.59 4.61
N PRO A 146 -20.14 -13.69 5.60
CA PRO A 146 -19.36 -13.77 6.83
C PRO A 146 -19.66 -15.03 7.65
N GLU A 147 -20.93 -15.44 7.69
CA GLU A 147 -21.37 -16.64 8.42
C GLU A 147 -20.81 -17.91 7.76
N LEU A 148 -20.79 -17.96 6.42
CA LEU A 148 -20.16 -19.05 5.67
C LEU A 148 -18.66 -19.18 6.00
N ILE A 149 -17.93 -18.06 6.09
CA ILE A 149 -16.51 -18.08 6.42
C ILE A 149 -16.29 -18.63 7.84
N LEU A 150 -17.09 -18.19 8.81
CA LEU A 150 -17.00 -18.68 10.19
C LEU A 150 -17.38 -20.16 10.31
N GLU A 151 -18.41 -20.60 9.59
CA GLU A 151 -18.83 -22.00 9.54
C GLU A 151 -17.75 -22.90 8.93
N VAL A 152 -17.14 -22.47 7.82
CA VAL A 152 -16.02 -23.20 7.20
C VAL A 152 -14.81 -23.21 8.14
N ASN A 153 -14.52 -22.11 8.83
CA ASN A 153 -13.46 -22.07 9.83
C ASN A 153 -13.73 -23.04 10.98
N ALA A 154 -14.95 -23.08 11.52
CA ALA A 154 -15.33 -24.01 12.58
C ALA A 154 -15.15 -25.49 12.17
N ARG A 155 -15.30 -25.81 10.87
CA ARG A 155 -15.11 -27.18 10.34
C ARG A 155 -13.66 -27.53 10.03
N THR A 156 -12.85 -26.56 9.61
CA THR A 156 -11.53 -26.81 9.01
C THR A 156 -10.36 -26.24 9.79
N GLY A 157 -10.60 -25.28 10.67
CA GLY A 157 -9.56 -24.52 11.37
C GLY A 157 -8.65 -23.72 10.44
N PHE A 158 -9.11 -23.35 9.23
CA PHE A 158 -8.21 -22.77 8.23
C PHE A 158 -7.60 -21.42 8.67
N LEU A 159 -8.26 -20.68 9.58
CA LEU A 159 -7.71 -19.44 10.13
C LEU A 159 -6.55 -19.69 11.10
N ASP A 160 -6.43 -20.90 11.67
CA ASP A 160 -5.29 -21.29 12.52
C ASP A 160 -3.99 -21.40 11.72
N ALA A 161 -4.07 -21.51 10.39
CA ALA A 161 -2.92 -21.51 9.49
C ALA A 161 -2.28 -20.11 9.33
N MET A 162 -2.82 -19.07 9.98
CA MET A 162 -2.30 -17.70 9.93
C MET A 162 -1.54 -17.34 11.23
N PRO A 163 -0.27 -17.78 11.38
CA PRO A 163 0.51 -17.47 12.57
C PRO A 163 0.86 -15.99 12.63
N HIS A 164 1.04 -15.48 13.85
CA HIS A 164 1.56 -14.14 14.04
C HIS A 164 2.99 -14.02 13.49
N ILE A 165 3.31 -12.90 12.84
CA ILE A 165 4.62 -12.67 12.18
C ILE A 165 5.83 -12.79 13.13
N SER A 166 5.63 -12.55 14.42
CA SER A 166 6.67 -12.70 15.46
C SER A 166 6.70 -14.08 16.12
N GLY A 167 5.86 -15.03 15.70
CA GLY A 167 5.71 -16.35 16.32
C GLY A 167 5.07 -16.33 17.71
N SER A 168 4.62 -15.17 18.21
CA SER A 168 3.98 -15.07 19.51
C SER A 168 2.53 -15.55 19.48
N GLN A 169 2.15 -16.38 20.46
CA GLN A 169 0.78 -16.80 20.80
C GLN A 169 -0.03 -15.66 21.45
N ALA A 170 0.07 -14.43 20.91
CA ALA A 170 -0.80 -13.35 21.35
C ALA A 170 -2.15 -13.52 20.65
N HIS A 171 -2.93 -14.52 21.07
CA HIS A 171 -4.32 -14.62 20.65
C HIS A 171 -5.05 -13.43 21.25
N ARG A 172 -5.41 -12.51 20.36
CA ARG A 172 -6.51 -11.60 20.64
C ARG A 172 -7.78 -12.45 20.76
N ASP A 173 -8.59 -12.20 21.78
CA ASP A 173 -9.92 -12.80 21.86
C ASP A 173 -10.68 -12.55 20.54
N ASP A 174 -11.36 -13.59 20.05
CA ASP A 174 -12.13 -13.59 18.80
C ASP A 174 -11.30 -13.20 17.55
N LEU A 175 -10.02 -13.62 17.47
CA LEU A 175 -9.18 -13.38 16.29
C LEU A 175 -9.83 -13.89 14.99
N ASP A 176 -10.47 -15.04 15.04
CA ASP A 176 -11.18 -15.64 13.90
C ASP A 176 -12.26 -14.70 13.34
N LEU A 177 -12.95 -13.99 14.23
CA LEU A 177 -13.96 -13.00 13.85
C LEU A 177 -13.32 -11.78 13.16
N SER A 178 -12.17 -11.31 13.67
CA SER A 178 -11.41 -10.24 13.00
C SER A 178 -10.90 -10.67 11.62
N LEU A 179 -10.40 -11.90 11.49
CA LEU A 179 -9.89 -12.44 10.24
C LEU A 179 -11.02 -12.68 9.23
N ALA A 180 -12.15 -13.23 9.65
CA ALA A 180 -13.33 -13.38 8.80
C ALA A 180 -13.82 -12.02 8.28
N ALA A 181 -13.93 -11.01 9.15
CA ALA A 181 -14.30 -9.66 8.74
C ALA A 181 -13.29 -9.03 7.77
N LEU A 182 -11.98 -9.29 7.97
CA LEU A 182 -10.94 -8.87 7.04
C LEU A 182 -11.11 -9.56 5.67
N LEU A 183 -11.33 -10.87 5.64
CA LEU A 183 -11.57 -11.62 4.41
C LEU A 183 -12.76 -11.06 3.64
N VAL A 184 -13.89 -10.81 4.32
CA VAL A 184 -15.08 -10.17 3.73
C VAL A 184 -14.74 -8.81 3.15
N ALA A 185 -14.03 -7.97 3.90
CA ALA A 185 -13.67 -6.63 3.43
C ALA A 185 -12.79 -6.65 2.17
N GLN A 186 -11.84 -7.59 2.10
CA GLN A 186 -10.91 -7.72 0.97
C GLN A 186 -11.57 -8.41 -0.23
N SER A 187 -12.28 -9.52 -0.04
CA SER A 187 -12.89 -10.26 -1.15
C SER A 187 -14.06 -9.51 -1.79
N CYS A 188 -14.78 -8.69 -1.02
CA CYS A 188 -15.86 -7.87 -1.54
C CYS A 188 -15.43 -6.45 -1.95
N ASN A 189 -14.15 -6.08 -1.79
CA ASN A 189 -13.62 -4.73 -2.08
C ASN A 189 -14.39 -3.57 -1.41
N ILE A 190 -15.04 -3.82 -0.27
CA ILE A 190 -15.85 -2.83 0.46
C ILE A 190 -15.05 -2.04 1.51
N GLY A 191 -13.80 -2.43 1.75
CA GLY A 191 -12.94 -1.84 2.77
C GLY A 191 -13.34 -2.23 4.20
N LEU A 192 -12.58 -1.75 5.20
CA LEU A 192 -12.76 -2.15 6.59
C LEU A 192 -13.87 -1.38 7.33
N THR A 193 -14.29 -0.23 6.81
CA THR A 193 -15.31 0.61 7.46
C THR A 193 -16.65 -0.10 7.61
N PRO A 194 -17.20 -0.78 6.58
CA PRO A 194 -18.50 -1.44 6.68
C PRO A 194 -18.52 -2.67 7.61
N VAL A 195 -17.38 -3.35 7.79
CA VAL A 195 -17.27 -4.57 8.62
C VAL A 195 -16.88 -4.29 10.07
N ALA A 196 -16.43 -3.07 10.36
CA ALA A 196 -16.04 -2.69 11.70
C ALA A 196 -17.24 -2.19 12.50
N LYS A 197 -17.41 -2.74 13.71
CA LYS A 197 -18.52 -2.40 14.59
C LYS A 197 -18.01 -1.84 15.91
N PRO A 198 -18.27 -0.55 16.21
CA PRO A 198 -18.01 0.02 17.52
C PRO A 198 -18.77 -0.78 18.59
N GLY A 199 -18.08 -1.20 19.65
CA GLY A 199 -18.66 -2.01 20.73
C GLY A 199 -18.36 -3.51 20.66
N ILE A 200 -17.83 -4.02 19.55
CA ILE A 200 -17.28 -5.39 19.47
C ILE A 200 -15.76 -5.28 19.36
N ALA A 201 -15.03 -5.67 20.41
CA ALA A 201 -13.59 -5.45 20.51
C ALA A 201 -12.79 -6.01 19.31
N ALA A 202 -13.17 -7.18 18.80
CA ALA A 202 -12.56 -7.81 17.64
C ALA A 202 -12.78 -7.04 16.32
N LEU A 203 -13.95 -6.42 16.14
CA LEU A 203 -14.30 -5.70 14.91
C LEU A 203 -13.89 -4.22 14.97
N ALA A 204 -13.94 -3.60 16.14
CA ALA A 204 -13.60 -2.19 16.32
C ALA A 204 -12.15 -1.86 15.93
N ALA A 205 -11.22 -2.77 16.25
CA ALA A 205 -9.80 -2.54 16.00
C ALA A 205 -9.36 -2.64 14.53
N LEU A 206 -10.24 -3.11 13.64
CA LEU A 206 -9.99 -3.11 12.20
C LEU A 206 -9.77 -1.68 11.66
N ILE A 207 -10.48 -0.69 12.21
CA ILE A 207 -10.28 0.72 11.83
C ILE A 207 -9.22 1.38 12.71
N THR A 208 -9.10 0.98 13.99
CA THR A 208 -8.21 1.65 14.95
C THR A 208 -6.72 1.50 14.62
N LYS A 209 -6.31 0.45 13.89
CA LYS A 209 -4.91 0.25 13.46
C LYS A 209 -4.55 0.84 12.09
N ARG A 210 -5.46 1.52 11.39
CA ARG A 210 -5.13 2.30 10.18
C ARG A 210 -4.46 3.65 10.49
N GLY A 211 -3.78 3.74 11.63
CA GLY A 211 -2.89 4.84 11.98
C GLY A 211 -1.42 4.62 11.56
N LEU A 212 -1.00 3.39 11.20
CA LEU A 212 0.43 3.10 11.03
C LEU A 212 0.88 2.33 9.78
N ALA A 213 -0.01 1.76 8.94
CA ALA A 213 0.46 0.91 7.82
C ALA A 213 -0.21 1.06 6.45
N ALA A 214 -1.28 1.87 6.29
CA ALA A 214 -2.04 1.89 5.04
C ALA A 214 -2.36 3.30 4.50
N ARG A 215 -1.41 4.23 4.65
CA ARG A 215 -1.33 5.44 3.83
C ARG A 215 0.10 5.50 3.27
N ASP A 216 0.18 5.65 1.96
CA ASP A 216 1.40 5.78 1.14
C ASP A 216 1.89 4.49 0.48
N GLN A 217 1.03 3.88 -0.34
CA GLN A 217 1.45 3.47 -1.68
C GLN A 217 0.39 3.93 -2.68
N PRO A 218 0.63 5.01 -3.45
CA PRO A 218 0.11 5.05 -4.80
C PRO A 218 0.92 4.06 -5.65
N TRP A 219 0.26 3.52 -6.67
CA TRP A 219 0.90 2.80 -7.78
C TRP A 219 2.19 3.48 -8.26
#